data_AF-A0A143XK08-F1
#
_entry.id   AF-A0A143XK08-F1
#
_cell.length_a   1.000
_cell.length_b   1.000
_cell.length_c   1.000
_cell.angle_alpha   90.00
_cell.angle_beta   90.00
_cell.angle_gamma   90.00
#
_symmetry.space_group_name_H-M   'P 1'
#
loop_
_entity.id
_entity.type
_entity.pdbx_description
1 polymer ?
#
loop_
_entity_poly.entity_id
_entity_poly.type
_entity_poly.pdbx_seq_one_letter_code
_entity_poly.pdbx_strand_id
1 'polypeptide(L)'
;MLRFENQNIEFKQEYMSDIQKEVMAFANAQGGTVLIGVRKDGMVMGVENPDEVMLQVENYLKDSLALDIMPFVSIRMIEVEEKQVVEIEVSTWTNRPYYLREKGLKPSGVYIRKGSSSQPMTDEGIYEMIVENSGKSFESS
;
A
#
# COMPACT_ATOMS: atom_id res chain seq x y z
N MET A 1 -22.13 3.99 -6.06
CA MET A 1 -21.51 4.16 -4.73
C MET A 1 -20.54 3.01 -4.49
N LEU A 2 -19.27 3.32 -4.26
CA LEU A 2 -18.27 2.32 -3.88
C LEU A 2 -18.53 1.86 -2.44
N ARG A 3 -18.38 0.56 -2.16
CA ARG A 3 -18.58 -0.01 -0.82
C ARG A 3 -17.50 0.51 0.12
N PHE A 4 -17.88 0.87 1.34
CA PHE A 4 -17.05 1.33 2.45
C PHE A 4 -15.61 0.78 2.49
N GLU A 5 -14.69 1.62 2.97
CA GLU A 5 -13.31 1.22 3.28
C GLU A 5 -13.31 -0.04 4.14
N ASN A 6 -12.34 -0.92 3.85
CA ASN A 6 -12.20 -2.16 4.58
C ASN A 6 -10.72 -2.54 4.68
N GLN A 7 -10.46 -3.76 5.12
CA GLN A 7 -9.10 -4.21 5.34
C GLN A 7 -8.24 -4.31 4.07
N ASN A 8 -8.85 -4.32 2.89
CA ASN A 8 -8.17 -4.40 1.59
C ASN A 8 -8.53 -3.22 0.67
N ILE A 9 -9.30 -2.23 1.13
CA ILE A 9 -9.70 -1.07 0.32
C ILE A 9 -9.47 0.21 1.13
N GLU A 10 -8.76 1.16 0.52
CA GLU A 10 -8.49 2.49 1.06
C GLU A 10 -8.98 3.58 0.09
N PHE A 11 -9.66 4.62 0.58
CA PHE A 11 -10.11 5.73 -0.25
C PHE A 11 -9.32 7.00 0.04
N LYS A 12 -8.90 7.66 -1.03
CA LYS A 12 -8.22 8.97 -0.97
C LYS A 12 -8.94 9.92 -1.91
N GLN A 13 -9.35 11.08 -1.39
CA GLN A 13 -10.02 12.08 -2.22
C GLN A 13 -9.07 12.62 -3.30
N GLU A 14 -7.80 12.81 -2.94
CA GLU A 14 -6.74 13.37 -3.78
C GLU A 14 -5.43 12.65 -3.50
N TYR A 15 -4.44 12.83 -4.38
CA TYR A 15 -3.10 12.31 -4.15
C TYR A 15 -2.48 12.95 -2.90
N MET A 16 -2.00 12.10 -1.99
CA MET A 16 -1.31 12.52 -0.77
C MET A 16 0.00 11.76 -0.64
N SER A 17 1.03 12.41 -0.08
CA SER A 17 2.36 11.81 0.14
C SER A 17 2.37 10.67 1.17
N ASP A 18 1.26 10.39 1.84
CA ASP A 18 1.14 9.23 2.73
C ASP A 18 0.78 7.94 1.99
N ILE A 19 0.52 8.00 0.67
CA ILE A 19 0.12 6.85 -0.16
C ILE A 19 1.09 5.66 -0.05
N GLN A 20 2.39 5.94 0.07
CA GLN A 20 3.44 4.95 0.27
C GLN A 20 3.20 4.08 1.52
N LYS A 21 2.62 4.64 2.58
CA LYS A 21 2.36 3.92 3.82
C LYS A 21 1.23 2.94 3.62
N GLU A 22 0.21 3.32 2.87
CA GLU A 22 -0.91 2.45 2.52
C GLU A 22 -0.45 1.32 1.61
N VAL A 23 0.28 1.65 0.54
CA VAL A 23 0.83 0.65 -0.39
C VAL A 23 1.77 -0.32 0.32
N MET A 24 2.69 0.19 1.15
CA MET A 24 3.58 -0.65 1.96
C MET A 24 2.79 -1.50 2.96
N ALA A 25 1.78 -0.94 3.63
CA ALA A 25 0.96 -1.66 4.59
C ALA A 25 0.19 -2.81 3.94
N PHE A 26 -0.32 -2.62 2.72
CA PHE A 26 -0.95 -3.67 1.93
C PHE A 26 0.04 -4.74 1.49
N ALA A 27 1.21 -4.34 0.95
CA ALA A 27 2.25 -5.29 0.55
C ALA A 27 2.78 -6.11 1.74
N ASN A 28 2.84 -5.50 2.93
CA ASN A 28 3.21 -6.17 4.18
C ASN A 28 2.06 -7.03 4.77
N ALA A 29 0.84 -6.96 4.23
CA ALA A 29 -0.34 -7.67 4.71
C ALA A 29 -0.87 -8.68 3.66
N GLN A 30 -2.15 -8.59 3.28
CA GLN A 30 -2.81 -9.49 2.34
C GLN A 30 -3.04 -8.83 0.97
N GLY A 31 -2.28 -7.77 0.66
CA GLY A 31 -2.55 -6.92 -0.49
C GLY A 31 -3.80 -6.07 -0.29
N GLY A 32 -4.17 -5.34 -1.34
CA GLY A 32 -5.32 -4.46 -1.33
C GLY A 32 -5.28 -3.41 -2.44
N THR A 33 -6.24 -2.50 -2.39
CA THR A 33 -6.45 -1.49 -3.41
C THR A 33 -6.60 -0.12 -2.76
N VAL A 34 -5.89 0.87 -3.32
CA VAL A 34 -6.15 2.28 -3.02
C VAL A 34 -6.86 2.93 -4.20
N LEU A 35 -7.94 3.67 -3.93
CA LEU A 35 -8.65 4.46 -4.94
C LEU A 35 -8.46 5.95 -4.67
N ILE A 36 -7.83 6.66 -5.60
CA ILE A 36 -7.61 8.11 -5.56
C ILE A 36 -8.67 8.81 -6.43
N GLY A 37 -9.35 9.79 -5.86
CA GLY A 37 -10.54 10.43 -6.43
C GLY A 37 -11.84 9.98 -5.74
N VAL A 38 -11.74 9.31 -4.60
CA VAL A 38 -12.89 8.81 -3.82
C VAL A 38 -12.80 9.34 -2.39
N ARG A 39 -13.86 9.96 -1.89
CA ARG A 39 -13.93 10.40 -0.50
C ARG A 39 -14.10 9.22 0.45
N LYS A 40 -13.77 9.45 1.73
CA LYS A 40 -13.95 8.45 2.81
C LYS A 40 -15.40 7.95 2.96
N ASP A 41 -16.38 8.76 2.58
CA ASP A 41 -17.80 8.38 2.57
C ASP A 41 -18.23 7.60 1.31
N GLY A 42 -17.28 7.29 0.42
CA GLY A 42 -17.52 6.56 -0.83
C GLY A 42 -18.02 7.43 -1.98
N MET A 43 -18.10 8.76 -1.80
CA MET A 43 -18.46 9.67 -2.88
C MET A 43 -17.33 9.79 -3.90
N VAL A 44 -17.63 9.51 -5.17
CA VAL A 44 -16.67 9.62 -6.27
C VAL A 44 -16.54 11.09 -6.67
N MET A 45 -15.35 11.65 -6.45
CA MET A 45 -15.00 13.02 -6.82
C MET A 45 -14.33 13.08 -8.19
N GLY A 46 -13.58 12.04 -8.53
CA GLY A 46 -12.74 11.98 -9.72
C GLY A 46 -11.39 12.69 -9.52
N VAL A 47 -10.51 12.55 -10.50
CA VAL A 47 -9.21 13.25 -10.58
C VAL A 47 -9.12 13.96 -11.92
N GLU A 48 -8.64 15.21 -11.91
CA GLU A 48 -8.58 16.05 -13.13
C GLU A 48 -7.51 15.57 -14.12
N ASN A 49 -6.35 15.13 -13.61
CA ASN A 49 -5.22 14.67 -14.42
C ASN A 49 -4.73 13.31 -13.91
N PRO A 50 -5.39 12.19 -14.27
CA PRO A 50 -5.03 10.87 -13.78
C PRO A 50 -3.62 10.46 -14.19
N ASP A 51 -3.14 10.84 -15.39
CA ASP A 51 -1.80 10.51 -15.87
C ASP A 51 -0.70 11.11 -14.98
N GLU A 52 -0.88 12.37 -14.57
CA GLU A 52 0.04 13.03 -13.64
C GLU A 52 0.02 12.37 -12.26
N VAL A 53 -1.17 12.02 -11.75
CA VAL A 53 -1.32 11.34 -10.46
C VAL A 53 -0.65 9.96 -10.49
N MET A 54 -0.86 9.18 -11.55
CA MET A 54 -0.22 7.88 -11.72
C MET A 54 1.31 8.02 -11.74
N LEU A 55 1.85 9.00 -12.48
CA LEU A 55 3.28 9.26 -12.53
C LEU A 55 3.85 9.69 -11.17
N GLN A 56 3.12 10.53 -10.43
CA GLN A 56 3.50 10.94 -9.07
C GLN A 56 3.56 9.74 -8.13
N VAL A 57 2.54 8.86 -8.15
CA VAL A 57 2.52 7.64 -7.35
C VAL A 57 3.71 6.74 -7.70
N GLU A 58 3.95 6.48 -8.98
CA GLU A 58 5.07 5.64 -9.43
C GLU A 58 6.43 6.14 -8.94
N ASN A 59 6.72 7.42 -9.16
CA ASN A 59 7.99 8.02 -8.75
C ASN A 59 8.13 7.97 -7.23
N TYR A 60 7.06 8.28 -6.52
CA TYR A 60 7.07 8.33 -5.07
C TYR A 60 7.30 6.96 -4.42
N LEU A 61 6.70 5.88 -4.96
CA LEU A 61 6.92 4.52 -4.49
C LEU A 61 8.37 4.06 -4.73
N LYS A 62 8.93 4.35 -5.90
CA LYS A 62 10.31 4.01 -6.28
C LYS A 62 11.36 4.70 -5.39
N ASP A 63 11.12 5.96 -5.05
CA ASP A 63 12.06 6.76 -4.27
C ASP A 63 12.02 6.44 -2.77
N SER A 64 10.83 6.12 -2.26
CA SER A 64 10.60 6.08 -0.82
C SER A 64 10.80 4.71 -0.18
N LEU A 65 10.62 3.63 -0.95
CA LEU A 65 10.75 2.26 -0.45
C LEU A 65 12.16 1.71 -0.66
N ALA A 66 12.64 0.91 0.30
CA ALA A 66 13.98 0.33 0.23
C ALA A 66 14.10 -0.82 -0.79
N LEU A 67 12.99 -1.48 -1.10
CA LEU A 67 12.89 -2.55 -2.08
C LEU A 67 11.96 -2.13 -3.22
N ASP A 68 12.25 -2.61 -4.43
CA ASP A 68 11.37 -2.35 -5.57
C ASP A 68 10.06 -3.13 -5.41
N ILE A 69 8.97 -2.38 -5.25
CA ILE A 69 7.62 -2.90 -5.11
C ILE A 69 6.88 -2.95 -6.44
N MET A 70 7.38 -2.26 -7.48
CA MET A 70 6.70 -2.06 -8.75
C MET A 70 6.25 -3.34 -9.45
N PRO A 71 6.98 -4.47 -9.39
CA PRO A 71 6.51 -5.74 -9.98
C PRO A 71 5.20 -6.27 -9.38
N PHE A 72 4.79 -5.78 -8.21
CA PHE A 72 3.61 -6.23 -7.46
C PHE A 72 2.53 -5.15 -7.35
N VAL A 73 2.72 -4.00 -8.01
CA VAL A 73 1.79 -2.88 -8.00
C VAL A 73 1.29 -2.62 -9.41
N SER A 74 -0.02 -2.62 -9.58
CA SER A 74 -0.68 -2.16 -10.81
C SER A 74 -1.31 -0.80 -10.55
N ILE A 75 -0.89 0.22 -11.31
CA ILE A 75 -1.45 1.56 -11.26
C ILE A 75 -2.19 1.79 -12.57
N ARG A 76 -3.47 2.11 -12.50
CA ARG A 76 -4.30 2.32 -13.70
C ARG A 76 -5.38 3.36 -13.44
N MET A 77 -5.77 4.06 -14.50
CA MET A 77 -6.97 4.88 -14.50
C MET A 77 -8.18 3.98 -14.77
N ILE A 78 -9.22 4.15 -13.97
CA ILE A 78 -10.52 3.51 -14.13
C ILE A 78 -11.61 4.58 -14.19
N GLU A 79 -12.71 4.28 -14.88
CA GLU A 79 -13.90 5.13 -14.89
C GLU A 79 -14.91 4.62 -13.87
N VAL A 80 -15.33 5.48 -12.94
CA VAL A 80 -16.32 5.18 -11.91
C VAL A 80 -17.33 6.33 -11.88
N GLU A 81 -18.61 6.04 -12.06
CA GLU A 81 -19.67 7.06 -12.08
C GLU A 81 -19.36 8.22 -13.05
N GLU A 82 -18.90 7.88 -14.27
CA GLU A 82 -18.49 8.82 -15.33
C GLU A 82 -17.32 9.75 -14.96
N LYS A 83 -16.58 9.40 -13.90
CA LYS A 83 -15.42 10.15 -13.41
C LYS A 83 -14.17 9.27 -13.45
N GLN A 84 -13.05 9.89 -13.77
CA GLN A 84 -11.75 9.21 -13.77
C GLN A 84 -11.23 9.08 -12.34
N VAL A 85 -10.81 7.89 -11.95
CA VAL A 85 -10.25 7.53 -10.64
C VAL A 85 -8.94 6.78 -10.89
N VAL A 86 -7.93 7.01 -10.04
CA VAL A 86 -6.70 6.22 -10.11
C VAL A 86 -6.79 5.07 -9.13
N GLU A 87 -6.65 3.85 -9.65
CA GLU A 87 -6.61 2.61 -8.89
C GLU A 87 -5.18 2.13 -8.75
N ILE A 88 -4.78 1.84 -7.51
CA ILE A 88 -3.49 1.25 -7.16
C ILE A 88 -3.77 -0.10 -6.52
N GLU A 89 -3.57 -1.18 -7.28
CA GLU A 89 -3.71 -2.55 -6.82
C GLU A 89 -2.36 -3.08 -6.36
N VAL A 90 -2.32 -3.60 -5.13
CA VAL A 90 -1.11 -4.10 -4.47
C VAL A 90 -1.28 -5.57 -4.18
N SER A 91 -0.44 -6.40 -4.78
CA SER A 91 -0.42 -7.84 -4.52
C SER A 91 0.28 -8.15 -3.19
N THR A 92 -0.13 -9.23 -2.53
CA THR A 92 0.61 -9.75 -1.37
C THR A 92 2.00 -10.20 -1.79
N TRP A 93 3.01 -9.89 -0.99
CA TRP A 93 4.35 -10.42 -1.21
C TRP A 93 4.79 -11.41 -0.15
N THR A 94 5.67 -12.35 -0.52
CA THR A 94 6.24 -13.34 0.39
C THR A 94 7.52 -12.86 1.07
N ASN A 95 8.27 -11.93 0.47
CA ASN A 95 9.57 -11.50 0.97
C ASN A 95 9.49 -10.20 1.83
N ARG A 96 8.65 -10.26 2.87
CA ARG A 96 8.46 -9.15 3.82
C ARG A 96 9.60 -9.08 4.85
N PRO A 97 9.90 -7.90 5.46
CA PRO A 97 9.15 -6.63 5.37
C PRO A 97 9.67 -5.63 4.33
N TYR A 98 8.73 -4.93 3.68
CA TYR A 98 9.00 -3.64 3.05
C TYR A 98 9.11 -2.54 4.11
N TYR A 99 10.03 -1.60 3.90
CA TYR A 99 10.24 -0.47 4.79
C TYR A 99 10.58 0.81 4.03
N LEU A 100 10.27 1.95 4.65
CA LEU A 100 10.67 3.28 4.19
C LEU A 100 12.18 3.43 4.24
N ARG A 101 12.79 3.76 3.10
CA ARG A 101 14.25 3.89 2.96
C ARG A 101 14.84 4.89 3.95
N GLU A 102 14.18 6.02 4.15
CA GLU A 102 14.63 7.08 5.08
C GLU A 102 14.53 6.69 6.56
N LYS A 103 13.66 5.76 6.93
CA LYS A 103 13.48 5.33 8.33
C LYS A 103 14.24 4.04 8.63
N GLY A 104 14.50 3.21 7.63
CA GLY A 104 15.12 1.91 7.81
C GLY A 104 14.19 0.88 8.44
N LEU A 105 14.75 -0.29 8.74
CA LEU A 105 14.03 -1.46 9.22
C LEU A 105 13.76 -1.38 10.73
N LYS A 106 12.81 -0.53 11.12
CA LYS A 106 12.36 -0.31 12.51
C LYS A 106 10.88 0.07 12.54
N PRO A 107 10.21 0.10 13.71
CA PRO A 107 8.79 0.42 13.82
C PRO A 107 8.33 1.66 13.04
N SER A 108 9.11 2.75 13.07
CA SER A 108 8.77 3.98 12.34
C SER A 108 8.84 3.86 10.81
N GLY A 109 9.48 2.82 10.29
CA GLY A 109 9.74 2.58 8.88
C GLY A 109 8.98 1.42 8.27
N VAL A 110 8.41 0.51 9.08
CA VAL A 110 7.63 -0.66 8.62
C VAL A 110 6.18 -0.47 9.02
N TYR A 111 5.27 -0.50 8.06
CA TYR A 111 3.83 -0.42 8.33
C TYR A 111 3.14 -1.69 7.84
N ILE A 112 2.05 -2.05 8.52
CA ILE A 112 1.19 -3.17 8.15
C ILE A 112 -0.28 -2.75 8.24
N ARG A 113 -1.10 -3.32 7.36
CA ARG A 113 -2.55 -3.18 7.41
C ARG A 113 -3.13 -4.05 8.53
N LYS A 114 -3.78 -3.43 9.52
CA LYS A 114 -4.54 -4.10 10.59
C LYS A 114 -5.96 -3.53 10.61
N GLY A 115 -6.95 -4.37 10.31
CA GLY A 115 -8.31 -3.90 10.05
C GLY A 115 -8.29 -2.87 8.91
N SER A 116 -8.99 -1.75 9.07
CA SER A 116 -9.04 -0.65 8.08
C SER A 116 -7.93 0.40 8.26
N SER A 117 -6.85 0.09 8.97
CA SER A 117 -5.81 1.08 9.29
C SER A 117 -4.39 0.58 9.00
N SER A 118 -3.55 1.50 8.55
CA SER A 118 -2.11 1.27 8.35
C SER A 118 -1.34 1.72 9.59
N GLN A 119 -0.73 0.77 10.28
CA GLN A 119 -0.08 1.01 11.59
C GLN A 119 1.41 0.68 11.53
N PRO A 120 2.26 1.41 12.28
CA PRO A 120 3.64 1.01 12.53
C PRO A 120 3.71 -0.43 13.07
N MET A 121 4.67 -1.20 12.60
CA MET A 121 4.93 -2.53 13.13
C MET A 121 5.68 -2.47 14.47
N THR A 122 5.53 -3.47 15.33
CA THR A 122 6.39 -3.63 16.52
C THR A 122 7.72 -4.25 16.13
N ASP A 123 8.73 -4.14 17.00
CA ASP A 123 10.03 -4.78 16.77
C ASP A 123 9.87 -6.32 16.65
N GLU A 124 9.01 -6.92 17.45
CA GLU A 124 8.71 -8.36 17.39
C GLU A 124 8.07 -8.75 16.05
N GLY A 125 7.09 -7.97 15.57
CA GLY A 125 6.44 -8.25 14.28
C GLY A 125 7.39 -8.08 13.09
N ILE A 126 8.34 -7.14 13.17
CA ILE A 126 9.40 -7.01 12.16
C ILE A 126 10.29 -8.26 12.18
N TYR A 127 10.67 -8.72 13.37
CA TYR A 127 11.49 -9.93 13.51
C TYR A 127 10.79 -11.17 12.94
N GLU A 128 9.49 -11.35 13.23
CA GLU A 128 8.68 -12.46 12.71
C GLU A 128 8.67 -12.46 11.17
N MET A 129 8.42 -11.30 10.54
CA MET A 129 8.43 -11.17 9.07
C MET A 129 9.78 -11.59 8.46
N ILE A 130 10.90 -11.21 9.09
CA ILE A 130 12.24 -11.59 8.63
C ILE A 130 12.43 -13.10 8.75
N VAL A 131 11.98 -13.71 9.86
CA VAL A 131 12.12 -15.16 10.11
C VAL A 131 11.32 -15.96 9.10
N GLU A 132 10.05 -15.63 8.88
CA GLU A 132 9.16 -16.29 7.90
C GLU A 132 9.75 -16.28 6.49
N ASN A 133 10.38 -15.17 6.11
CA ASN A 133 10.97 -14.97 4.79
C ASN A 133 12.35 -15.64 4.64
N SER A 134 13.13 -15.74 5.73
CA SER A 134 14.46 -16.35 5.73
C SER A 134 14.48 -17.86 5.45
N GLY A 135 13.33 -18.48 5.20
CA GLY A 135 13.23 -19.89 4.79
C GLY A 135 13.71 -20.87 5.86
N LYS A 136 13.74 -20.47 7.14
CA LYS A 136 14.00 -21.40 8.23
C LYS A 136 12.75 -22.27 8.44
N SER A 137 12.66 -23.33 7.64
CA SER A 137 12.13 -24.60 8.10
C SER A 137 12.90 -24.97 9.36
N PHE A 138 12.40 -24.56 10.53
CA PHE A 138 12.73 -25.27 11.75
C PHE A 138 12.01 -26.62 11.62
N GLU A 139 12.70 -27.59 11.02
CA GLU A 139 12.40 -28.99 11.29
C GLU A 139 12.55 -29.16 12.81
N SER A 140 11.40 -29.13 13.46
CA SER A 140 11.26 -29.44 14.87
C SER A 140 11.40 -30.95 14.95
N SER A 141 12.59 -31.39 15.36
CA SER A 141 12.96 -32.69 15.95
C SER A 141 12.45 -33.99 15.31
#